data_AF-A0A0J5Q545-F1
#
_entry.id   AF-A0A0J5Q545-F1
#
_cell.length_a   1.000
_cell.length_b   1.000
_cell.length_c   1.000
_cell.angle_alpha   90.00
_cell.angle_beta   90.00
_cell.angle_gamma   90.00
#
_symmetry.space_group_name_H-M   'P 1'
#
loop_
_entity.id
_entity.type
_entity.pdbx_description
1 polymer ?
#
loop_
_entity_poly.entity_id
_entity_poly.type
_entity_poly.pdbx_seq_one_letter_code
_entity_poly.pdbx_strand_id
1 'polypeptide(L)'
;MKFQRFSFSLLLQLKSGTKRDNETAQDWVPHVRRLRPDLAWEDVLRIINGPLPEARRWTQSRLLRAVKAYIRDGFLPETLLGRAGRRETDDRLPAIVAAIKGADPDITLQAICTRLGAMRERTPRGRTSWQPSSVKMLLERAEKLGLLD
;
A
#
# COMPACT_ATOMS: atom_id res chain seq x y z
N MET A 1 -7.36 -1.46 35.35
CA MET A 1 -6.28 -2.43 35.06
C MET A 1 -5.64 -2.11 33.71
N LYS A 2 -4.37 -1.65 33.69
CA LYS A 2 -3.60 -1.36 32.47
C LYS A 2 -2.21 -1.98 32.61
N PHE A 3 -2.10 -3.30 32.44
CA PHE A 3 -0.82 -4.01 32.42
C PHE A 3 -0.76 -4.92 31.20
N GLN A 4 -0.32 -4.36 30.06
CA GLN A 4 0.13 -5.18 28.93
C GLN A 4 1.00 -4.43 27.89
N ARG A 5 1.23 -3.12 28.02
CA ARG A 5 2.02 -2.34 27.04
C ARG A 5 3.52 -2.24 27.35
N PHE A 6 3.97 -2.61 28.55
CA PHE A 6 5.37 -2.46 28.97
C PHE A 6 6.27 -3.68 28.69
N SER A 7 5.71 -4.90 28.54
CA SER A 7 6.52 -6.11 28.41
C SER A 7 7.22 -6.29 27.06
N PHE A 8 6.69 -5.73 25.97
CA PHE A 8 7.22 -5.96 24.62
C PHE A 8 8.47 -5.13 24.32
N SER A 9 8.48 -3.86 24.73
CA SER A 9 9.58 -2.92 24.47
C SER A 9 10.83 -3.27 25.29
N LEU A 10 10.64 -3.76 26.52
CA LEU A 10 11.74 -4.18 27.41
C LEU A 10 12.44 -5.47 26.93
N LEU A 11 11.68 -6.45 26.42
CA LEU A 11 12.23 -7.70 25.87
C LEU A 11 13.10 -7.47 24.62
N LEU A 12 12.74 -6.48 23.80
CA LEU A 12 13.51 -6.10 22.61
C LEU A 12 14.76 -5.29 22.95
N GLN A 13 14.71 -4.45 23.99
CA GLN A 13 15.86 -3.64 24.43
C GLN A 13 17.02 -4.50 24.96
N LEU A 14 16.73 -5.74 25.39
CA LEU A 14 17.70 -6.69 25.94
C LEU A 14 18.35 -7.59 24.87
N LYS A 15 17.81 -7.69 23.64
CA LYS A 15 18.26 -8.66 22.62
C LYS A 15 18.83 -8.08 21.33
N SER A 16 18.70 -6.79 21.04
CA SER A 16 19.07 -6.23 19.73
C SER A 16 20.02 -5.03 19.85
N GLY A 17 21.24 -5.15 19.30
CA GLY A 17 22.28 -4.09 19.26
C GLY A 17 21.98 -2.90 18.33
N THR A 18 20.77 -2.75 17.80
CA THR A 18 20.37 -1.66 16.90
C THR A 18 19.23 -0.84 17.51
N LYS A 19 19.58 0.10 18.39
CA LYS A 19 18.64 0.89 19.21
C LYS A 19 17.59 1.71 18.43
N ARG A 20 17.85 2.13 17.19
CA ARG A 20 16.98 3.10 16.48
C ARG A 20 15.70 2.55 15.86
N ASP A 21 15.69 1.30 15.41
CA ASP A 21 14.49 0.73 14.73
C ASP A 21 13.47 0.17 15.73
N ASN A 22 13.87 -0.03 16.98
CA ASN A 22 13.04 -0.61 18.03
C ASN A 22 12.07 0.39 18.68
N GLU A 23 12.45 1.67 18.80
CA GLU A 23 11.63 2.70 19.44
C GLU A 23 10.31 2.98 18.69
N THR A 24 10.25 2.62 17.41
CA THR A 24 9.10 2.85 16.52
C THR A 24 8.35 1.55 16.16
N ALA A 25 8.67 0.43 16.84
CA ALA A 25 7.98 -0.85 16.63
C ALA A 25 6.46 -0.75 16.79
N GLN A 26 6.01 0.12 17.71
CA GLN A 26 4.59 0.38 17.95
C GLN A 26 3.88 0.97 16.72
N ASP A 27 4.61 1.70 15.86
CA ASP A 27 4.05 2.40 14.70
C ASP A 27 3.82 1.48 13.50
N TRP A 28 4.48 0.31 13.44
CA TRP A 28 4.42 -0.55 12.25
C TRP A 28 4.05 -2.00 12.54
N VAL A 29 4.45 -2.59 13.68
CA VAL A 29 4.22 -4.02 13.97
C VAL A 29 2.74 -4.40 13.93
N PRO A 30 1.80 -3.64 14.55
CA PRO A 30 0.38 -3.97 14.49
C PRO A 30 -0.17 -3.94 13.06
N HIS A 31 0.30 -2.99 12.25
CA HIS A 31 -0.13 -2.85 10.85
C HIS A 31 0.38 -3.99 9.98
N VAL A 32 1.66 -4.36 10.11
CA VAL A 32 2.23 -5.46 9.32
C VAL A 32 1.54 -6.78 9.66
N ARG A 33 1.29 -7.07 10.95
CA ARG A 33 0.55 -8.28 11.37
C ARG A 33 -0.88 -8.32 10.82
N ARG A 34 -1.56 -7.17 10.75
CA ARG A 34 -2.96 -7.09 10.29
C ARG A 34 -3.09 -7.16 8.77
N LEU A 35 -2.12 -6.60 8.04
CA LEU A 35 -2.26 -6.35 6.60
C LEU A 35 -1.50 -7.34 5.72
N ARG A 36 -0.53 -8.07 6.28
CA ARG A 36 0.24 -9.08 5.54
C ARG A 36 -0.25 -10.48 5.90
N PRO A 37 -0.32 -11.40 4.93
CA PRO A 37 0.17 -11.25 3.54
C PRO A 37 -0.81 -10.56 2.58
N ASP A 38 -2.04 -10.27 2.98
CA ASP A 38 -3.13 -9.86 2.08
C ASP A 38 -2.83 -8.63 1.18
N LEU A 39 -2.13 -7.63 1.72
CA LEU A 39 -1.76 -6.42 0.98
C LEU A 39 -0.30 -6.43 0.50
N ALA A 40 -0.04 -5.81 -0.64
CA ALA A 40 1.32 -5.55 -1.10
C ALA A 40 2.09 -4.65 -0.14
N TRP A 41 3.41 -4.82 -0.06
CA TRP A 41 4.26 -4.04 0.84
C TRP A 41 4.17 -2.53 0.63
N GLU A 42 3.95 -2.06 -0.61
CA GLU A 42 3.76 -0.65 -0.91
C GLU A 42 2.51 -0.06 -0.23
N ASP A 43 1.40 -0.80 -0.23
CA ASP A 43 0.17 -0.39 0.46
C ASP A 43 0.32 -0.39 1.97
N VAL A 44 0.98 -1.42 2.50
CA VAL A 44 1.27 -1.51 3.93
C VAL A 44 2.13 -0.31 4.35
N LEU A 45 3.18 0.00 3.58
CA LEU A 45 4.03 1.16 3.82
C LEU A 45 3.26 2.47 3.76
N ARG A 46 2.33 2.62 2.82
CA ARG A 46 1.46 3.80 2.70
C ARG A 46 0.57 3.97 3.92
N ILE A 47 -0.02 2.89 4.43
CA ILE A 47 -0.87 2.92 5.63
C ILE A 47 -0.04 3.30 6.86
N ILE A 48 1.15 2.71 7.02
CA ILE A 48 2.07 3.04 8.12
C ILE A 48 2.51 4.50 8.07
N ASN A 49 2.84 5.01 6.87
CA ASN A 49 3.35 6.39 6.71
C ASN A 49 2.27 7.46 6.75
N GLY A 50 0.99 7.12 6.54
CA GLY A 50 -0.13 8.06 6.51
C GLY A 50 -0.19 9.01 7.71
N PRO A 51 -0.18 8.50 8.96
CA PRO A 51 -0.21 9.35 10.16
C PRO A 51 1.15 9.94 10.56
N LEU A 52 2.26 9.54 9.92
CA LEU A 52 3.60 9.93 10.35
C LEU A 52 4.05 11.25 9.72
N PRO A 53 4.70 12.16 10.50
CA PRO A 53 5.35 13.32 9.92
C PRO A 53 6.47 12.87 8.99
N GLU A 54 6.78 13.70 7.98
CA GLU A 54 7.70 13.34 6.89
C GLU A 54 9.06 12.83 7.39
N ALA A 55 9.62 13.50 8.40
CA ALA A 55 10.90 13.12 9.03
C ALA A 55 10.91 11.72 9.68
N ARG A 56 9.74 11.13 9.96
CA ARG A 56 9.58 9.81 10.56
C ARG A 56 9.09 8.74 9.60
N ARG A 57 8.83 9.09 8.33
CA ARG A 57 8.34 8.14 7.34
C ARG A 57 9.33 7.01 7.12
N TRP A 58 8.78 5.82 6.93
CA TRP A 58 9.50 4.63 6.55
C TRP A 58 9.73 4.59 5.06
N THR A 59 10.91 4.11 4.66
CA THR A 59 11.13 3.58 3.31
C THR A 59 10.80 2.09 3.30
N GLN A 60 10.43 1.55 2.14
CA GLN A 60 10.12 0.12 2.01
C GLN A 60 11.28 -0.76 2.44
N SER A 61 12.51 -0.41 2.01
CA SER A 61 13.72 -1.16 2.36
C SER A 61 14.00 -1.15 3.86
N ARG A 62 13.78 -0.02 4.55
CA ARG A 62 13.95 0.06 6.01
C ARG A 62 12.91 -0.78 6.75
N LEU A 63 11.65 -0.72 6.32
CA LEU A 63 10.58 -1.52 6.91
C LEU A 63 10.83 -3.02 6.72
N LEU A 64 11.20 -3.44 5.51
CA LEU A 64 11.50 -4.85 5.23
C LEU A 64 12.70 -5.36 6.04
N ARG A 65 13.73 -4.54 6.24
CA ARG A 65 14.87 -4.91 7.10
C ARG A 65 14.42 -5.12 8.55
N ALA A 66 13.62 -4.22 9.09
CA ALA A 66 13.08 -4.33 10.44
C ALA A 66 12.19 -5.58 10.61
N VAL A 67 11.29 -5.83 9.64
CA VAL A 67 10.43 -7.03 9.63
C VAL A 67 11.28 -8.31 9.63
N LYS A 68 12.29 -8.40 8.76
CA LYS A 68 13.18 -9.57 8.69
C LYS A 68 13.94 -9.80 9.98
N ALA A 69 14.43 -8.74 10.63
CA ALA A 69 15.08 -8.84 11.93
C ALA A 69 14.11 -9.39 12.99
N TYR A 70 12.86 -8.92 13.01
CA TYR A 70 11.84 -9.38 13.95
C TYR A 70 11.42 -10.85 13.71
N ILE A 71 11.42 -11.30 12.45
CA ILE A 71 11.17 -12.71 12.12
C ILE A 71 12.33 -13.58 12.62
N ARG A 72 13.57 -13.19 12.32
CA ARG A 72 14.78 -13.88 12.79
C ARG A 72 14.81 -13.99 14.32
N ASP A 73 14.41 -12.93 15.00
CA ASP A 73 14.40 -12.88 16.46
C ASP A 73 13.14 -13.54 17.07
N GLY A 74 12.24 -14.10 16.24
CA GLY A 74 11.07 -14.88 16.66
C GLY A 74 9.84 -14.07 17.06
N PHE A 75 9.83 -12.76 16.85
CA PHE A 75 8.74 -11.86 17.23
C PHE A 75 7.62 -11.78 16.17
N LEU A 76 7.89 -12.20 14.95
CA LEU A 76 6.93 -12.22 13.84
C LEU A 76 7.01 -13.55 13.07
N PRO A 77 5.89 -14.09 12.58
CA PRO A 77 5.92 -15.28 11.74
C PRO A 77 6.47 -14.96 10.34
N GLU A 78 7.17 -15.91 9.73
CA GLU A 78 7.75 -15.78 8.38
C GLU A 78 6.68 -15.60 7.29
N THR A 79 5.45 -16.08 7.53
CA THR A 79 4.30 -15.98 6.62
C THR A 79 4.00 -14.54 6.18
N LEU A 80 4.40 -13.52 6.96
CA LEU A 80 4.23 -12.12 6.60
C LEU A 80 5.09 -11.68 5.39
N LEU A 81 6.19 -12.39 5.11
CA LEU A 81 7.01 -12.18 3.92
C LEU A 81 6.42 -12.86 2.67
N GLY A 82 5.40 -13.72 2.84
CA GLY A 82 4.75 -14.45 1.75
C GLY A 82 4.22 -13.52 0.65
N ARG A 83 4.17 -13.98 -0.59
CA ARG A 83 3.67 -13.15 -1.71
C ARG A 83 2.28 -12.61 -1.38
N ALA A 84 2.06 -11.32 -1.61
CA ALA A 84 0.72 -10.77 -1.48
C ALA A 84 -0.24 -11.50 -2.42
N GLY A 85 -1.46 -11.78 -1.96
CA GLY A 85 -2.52 -12.26 -2.84
C GLY A 85 -2.60 -11.36 -4.08
N ARG A 86 -2.91 -11.95 -5.25
CA ARG A 86 -3.17 -11.16 -6.46
C ARG A 86 -4.38 -10.29 -6.14
N ARG A 87 -4.13 -9.04 -5.81
CA ARG A 87 -5.16 -8.10 -5.43
C ARG A 87 -6.06 -7.88 -6.65
N GLU A 88 -7.37 -7.86 -6.47
CA GLU A 88 -8.38 -7.43 -7.45
C GLU A 88 -8.08 -6.03 -8.07
N THR A 89 -7.05 -5.34 -7.61
CA THR A 89 -6.70 -3.95 -7.93
C THR A 89 -6.24 -3.67 -9.35
N ASP A 90 -6.09 -4.64 -10.21
CA ASP A 90 -5.64 -4.32 -11.56
C ASP A 90 -6.82 -4.08 -12.52
N ASP A 91 -8.05 -4.42 -12.10
CA ASP A 91 -9.25 -4.29 -12.93
C ASP A 91 -10.23 -3.22 -12.41
N ARG A 92 -10.07 -2.74 -11.17
CA ARG A 92 -10.89 -1.62 -10.63
C ARG A 92 -10.72 -0.34 -11.45
N LEU A 93 -9.48 0.04 -11.78
CA LEU A 93 -9.22 1.25 -12.56
C LEU A 93 -9.72 1.14 -14.00
N PRO A 94 -9.47 0.03 -14.72
CA PRO A 94 -10.15 -0.25 -15.98
C PRO A 94 -11.68 -0.17 -15.88
N ALA A 95 -12.30 -0.74 -14.84
CA ALA A 95 -13.75 -0.69 -14.64
C ALA A 95 -14.28 0.73 -14.40
N ILE A 96 -13.58 1.56 -13.61
CA ILE A 96 -13.96 2.96 -13.41
C ILE A 96 -13.86 3.73 -14.73
N VAL A 97 -12.75 3.54 -15.47
CA VAL A 97 -12.53 4.23 -16.74
C VAL A 97 -13.54 3.77 -17.81
N ALA A 98 -13.89 2.48 -17.82
CA ALA A 98 -14.97 1.92 -18.64
C ALA A 98 -16.32 2.56 -18.30
N ALA A 99 -16.67 2.64 -17.02
CA ALA A 99 -17.92 3.27 -16.59
C ALA A 99 -17.98 4.77 -16.98
N ILE A 100 -16.86 5.49 -16.90
CA ILE A 100 -16.77 6.88 -17.34
C ILE A 100 -16.98 7.00 -18.86
N LYS A 101 -16.30 6.15 -19.64
CA LYS A 101 -16.38 6.15 -21.11
C LYS A 101 -17.74 5.68 -21.63
N GLY A 102 -18.35 4.69 -20.97
CA GLY A 102 -19.69 4.21 -21.32
C GLY A 102 -20.79 5.24 -21.00
N ALA A 103 -20.61 6.08 -19.98
CA ALA A 103 -21.54 7.16 -19.67
C ALA A 103 -21.44 8.36 -20.62
N ASP A 104 -20.29 8.55 -21.28
CA ASP A 104 -20.04 9.60 -22.27
C ASP A 104 -19.01 9.08 -23.30
N PRO A 105 -19.48 8.50 -24.42
CA PRO A 105 -18.60 7.92 -25.43
C PRO A 105 -17.66 8.93 -26.10
N ASP A 106 -17.98 10.23 -26.09
CA ASP A 106 -17.17 11.28 -26.72
C ASP A 106 -16.20 11.94 -25.73
N ILE A 107 -16.20 11.51 -24.46
CA ILE A 107 -15.32 12.06 -23.43
C ILE A 107 -13.84 11.94 -23.84
N THR A 108 -13.13 13.06 -23.70
CA THR A 108 -11.70 13.12 -23.99
C THR A 108 -10.87 12.44 -22.90
N LEU A 109 -9.68 11.95 -23.26
CA LEU A 109 -8.73 11.37 -22.28
C LEU A 109 -8.38 12.36 -21.16
N GLN A 110 -8.28 13.65 -21.49
CA GLN A 110 -8.01 14.70 -20.52
C GLN A 110 -9.17 14.91 -19.54
N ALA A 111 -10.42 14.85 -20.02
CA ALA A 111 -11.59 14.93 -19.16
C ALA A 111 -11.70 13.72 -18.23
N ILE A 112 -11.34 12.51 -18.70
CA ILE A 112 -11.23 11.33 -17.84
C ILE A 112 -10.15 11.53 -16.76
N CYS A 113 -8.97 12.06 -17.10
CA CYS A 113 -7.92 12.39 -16.12
C CYS A 113 -8.45 13.32 -15.01
N THR A 114 -9.17 14.38 -15.39
CA THR A 114 -9.79 15.31 -14.45
C THR A 114 -10.79 14.61 -13.54
N ARG A 115 -11.63 13.75 -14.09
CA ARG A 115 -12.65 13.00 -13.34
C ARG A 115 -12.01 12.01 -12.34
N LEU A 116 -10.98 11.28 -12.76
CA LEU A 116 -10.21 10.39 -11.87
C LEU A 116 -9.53 11.17 -10.74
N GLY A 117 -8.96 12.35 -11.04
CA GLY A 117 -8.41 13.26 -10.04
C GLY A 117 -9.46 13.76 -9.05
N ALA A 118 -10.64 14.15 -9.53
CA ALA A 118 -11.76 14.61 -8.70
C ALA A 118 -12.30 13.49 -7.78
N MET A 119 -12.32 12.25 -8.26
CA MET A 119 -12.62 11.06 -7.46
C MET A 119 -11.52 10.70 -6.43
N ARG A 120 -10.39 11.43 -6.44
CA ARG A 120 -9.20 11.16 -5.64
C ARG A 120 -8.60 9.78 -5.91
N GLU A 121 -8.87 9.22 -7.10
CA GLU A 121 -8.22 8.00 -7.56
C GLU A 121 -6.75 8.28 -7.83
N ARG A 122 -5.88 7.39 -7.37
CA ARG A 122 -4.45 7.47 -7.67
C ARG A 122 -4.12 6.60 -8.87
N THR A 123 -3.11 7.03 -9.62
CA THR A 123 -2.54 6.20 -10.68
C THR A 123 -2.06 4.86 -10.10
N PRO A 124 -1.96 3.80 -10.93
CA PRO A 124 -1.43 2.51 -10.49
C PRO A 124 -0.06 2.59 -9.80
N ARG A 125 0.75 3.61 -10.15
CA ARG A 125 2.08 3.89 -9.54
C ARG A 125 2.02 4.88 -8.37
N GLY A 126 0.84 5.11 -7.80
CA GLY A 126 0.64 5.92 -6.59
C GLY A 126 0.74 7.44 -6.76
N ARG A 127 0.98 7.94 -7.98
CA ARG A 127 1.01 9.39 -8.29
C ARG A 127 -0.39 10.00 -8.20
N THR A 128 -0.44 11.27 -7.83
CA THR A 128 -1.66 12.06 -7.69
C THR A 128 -2.12 12.72 -8.99
N SER A 129 -1.24 12.88 -9.97
CA SER A 129 -1.58 13.41 -11.29
C SER A 129 -1.83 12.29 -12.30
N TRP A 130 -2.94 12.42 -13.03
CA TRP A 130 -3.29 11.55 -14.15
C TRP A 130 -2.73 12.11 -15.45
N GLN A 131 -2.27 11.21 -16.33
CA GLN A 131 -1.79 11.54 -17.66
C GLN A 131 -2.68 10.86 -18.70
N PRO A 132 -3.00 11.51 -19.83
CA PRO A 132 -3.82 10.92 -20.89
C PRO A 132 -3.35 9.54 -21.35
N SER A 133 -2.03 9.31 -21.40
CA SER A 133 -1.43 8.01 -21.74
C SER A 133 -1.77 6.91 -20.74
N SER A 134 -1.87 7.24 -19.44
CA SER A 134 -2.28 6.28 -18.40
C SER A 134 -3.75 5.90 -18.55
N VAL A 135 -4.61 6.87 -18.89
CA VAL A 135 -6.02 6.61 -19.18
C VAL A 135 -6.18 5.74 -20.42
N LYS A 136 -5.43 6.03 -21.49
CA LYS A 136 -5.44 5.22 -22.71
C LYS A 136 -5.10 3.75 -22.42
N MET A 137 -4.03 3.51 -21.67
CA MET A 137 -3.65 2.15 -21.24
C MET A 137 -4.76 1.46 -20.43
N LEU A 138 -5.51 2.20 -19.61
CA LEU A 138 -6.63 1.65 -18.85
C LEU A 138 -7.85 1.33 -19.72
N LEU A 139 -8.11 2.12 -20.77
CA LEU A 139 -9.16 1.83 -21.76
C LEU A 139 -8.83 0.57 -22.56
N GLU A 140 -7.61 0.46 -23.12
CA GLU A 140 -7.15 -0.74 -23.84
C GLU A 140 -7.22 -2.00 -22.95
N ARG A 141 -7.02 -1.81 -21.64
CA ARG A 141 -7.17 -2.89 -20.67
C ARG A 141 -8.63 -3.21 -20.38
N ALA A 142 -9.50 -2.21 -20.29
CA ALA A 142 -10.93 -2.41 -20.12
C ALA A 142 -11.54 -3.19 -21.30
N GLU A 143 -11.12 -2.89 -22.53
CA GLU A 143 -11.47 -3.67 -23.73
C GLU A 143 -11.03 -5.13 -23.59
N LYS A 144 -9.77 -5.39 -23.19
CA LYS A 144 -9.27 -6.76 -22.96
C LYS A 144 -10.01 -7.52 -21.86
N LEU A 145 -10.66 -6.81 -20.95
CA LEU A 145 -11.47 -7.38 -19.88
C LEU A 145 -12.95 -7.53 -20.28
N GLY A 146 -13.34 -7.12 -21.49
CA GLY A 146 -14.74 -7.13 -21.96
C GLY A 146 -15.63 -6.13 -21.23
N LEU A 147 -15.06 -5.03 -20.73
CA LEU A 147 -15.78 -3.98 -20.01
C LEU A 147 -16.21 -2.84 -20.95
N LEU A 148 -15.67 -2.81 -22.16
CA LEU A 148 -15.95 -1.88 -23.25
C LEU A 148 -15.93 -2.67 -24.56
N ASP A 149 -16.82 -2.29 -25.47
CA ASP A 149 -16.91 -2.81 -26.84
C ASP A 149 -16.21 -1.88 -27.84
#